data_AF-A0A1C5YXC4-F1
#
_entry.id   AF-A0A1C5YXC4-F1
#
_cell.length_a   1.000
_cell.length_b   1.000
_cell.length_c   1.000
_cell.angle_alpha   90.00
_cell.angle_beta   90.00
_cell.angle_gamma   90.00
#
_symmetry.space_group_name_H-M   'P 1'
#
loop_
_entity.id
_entity.type
_entity.pdbx_description
1 polymer ?
#
loop_
_entity_poly.entity_id
_entity_poly.type
_entity_poly.pdbx_seq_one_letter_code
_entity_poly.pdbx_strand_id
1 'polypeptide(L)' 'MAKNTKQTSRPVASKASKVLRDGRYSKTSKSVAGSALSQARPKKK' A
#
# COMPACT_ATOMS: atom_id res chain seq x y z
N MET A 1 -0.98 -7.77 -22.05
CA MET A 1 -0.40 -7.00 -20.93
C MET A 1 0.47 -7.92 -20.08
N ALA A 2 1.74 -7.59 -19.85
CA ALA A 2 2.63 -8.41 -19.03
C ALA A 2 2.23 -8.32 -17.55
N LYS A 3 2.22 -9.46 -16.84
CA LYS A 3 1.90 -9.51 -15.41
C LYS A 3 3.06 -8.93 -14.60
N ASN A 4 2.80 -7.88 -13.82
CA ASN A 4 3.78 -7.34 -12.88
C ASN A 4 3.91 -8.28 -11.68
N THR A 5 5.12 -8.81 -11.47
CA THR A 5 5.47 -9.72 -10.36
C THR A 5 6.10 -9.00 -9.17
N LYS A 6 6.46 -7.71 -9.32
CA LYS A 6 6.99 -6.89 -8.22
C LYS A 6 5.86 -6.60 -7.23
N GLN A 7 6.21 -6.57 -5.95
CA GLN A 7 5.25 -6.41 -4.86
C GLN A 7 5.80 -5.49 -3.79
N THR A 8 4.91 -4.77 -3.13
CA THR A 8 5.23 -3.95 -1.96
C THR A 8 5.64 -4.84 -0.80
N SER A 9 6.76 -4.49 -0.16
CA SER A 9 7.25 -5.21 1.01
C SER A 9 6.34 -4.99 2.22
N ARG A 10 6.34 -5.95 3.16
CA ARG A 10 5.56 -5.88 4.42
C ARG A 10 5.75 -4.58 5.19
N PRO A 11 6.98 -4.07 5.46
CA PRO A 11 7.14 -2.84 6.23
C PRO A 11 6.56 -1.61 5.51
N VAL A 12 6.64 -1.55 4.17
CA VAL A 12 6.07 -0.45 3.39
C VAL A 12 4.54 -0.53 3.41
N ALA A 13 3.97 -1.72 3.27
CA ALA A 13 2.53 -1.93 3.38
C ALA A 13 2.00 -1.50 4.77
N SER A 14 2.71 -1.83 5.85
CA SER A 14 2.34 -1.39 7.20
C SER A 14 2.36 0.14 7.34
N LYS A 15 3.35 0.82 6.75
CA LYS A 15 3.40 2.30 6.73
C LYS A 15 2.25 2.89 5.91
N ALA A 16 1.96 2.34 4.74
CA ALA A 16 0.84 2.78 3.90
C ALA A 16 -0.52 2.62 4.61
N SER A 17 -0.72 1.52 5.35
CA SER A 17 -1.91 1.34 6.17
C SER A 17 -2.06 2.41 7.27
N LYS A 18 -0.95 2.83 7.90
CA LYS A 18 -0.96 3.94 8.85
C LYS A 18 -1.35 5.26 8.18
N VAL A 19 -0.79 5.55 6.99
CA VAL A 19 -1.10 6.77 6.21
C VAL A 19 -2.59 6.83 5.84
N LEU A 20 -3.21 5.70 5.46
CA LEU A 20 -4.64 5.66 5.17
C LEU A 20 -5.52 5.95 6.39
N ARG A 21 -5.11 5.45 7.55
CA ARG A 21 -5.85 5.57 8.81
C ARG A 21 -5.67 6.91 9.49
N ASP A 22 -4.59 7.61 9.20
CA ASP A 22 -4.27 8.89 9.82
C ASP A 22 -5.01 10.04 9.11
N GLY A 23 -5.77 10.81 9.90
CA GLY A 23 -6.58 11.94 9.44
C GLY A 23 -5.75 13.12 8.92
N ARG A 24 -4.46 13.21 9.28
CA ARG A 24 -3.58 14.34 8.94
C ARG A 24 -3.06 14.32 7.51
N TYR A 25 -3.16 13.18 6.82
CA TYR A 25 -2.69 13.05 5.44
C TYR A 25 -3.74 13.51 4.42
N SER A 26 -3.26 14.18 3.36
CA SER A 26 -4.06 14.64 2.24
C SER A 26 -4.66 13.48 1.44
N LYS A 27 -5.69 13.78 0.63
CA LYS A 27 -6.31 12.80 -0.30
C LYS A 27 -5.27 12.17 -1.23
N THR A 28 -4.32 12.97 -1.72
CA THR A 28 -3.25 12.49 -2.62
C THR A 28 -2.36 11.46 -1.93
N SER A 29 -1.90 11.74 -0.70
CA SER A 29 -1.08 10.80 0.06
C SER A 29 -1.83 9.50 0.35
N LYS A 30 -3.13 9.59 0.66
CA LYS A 30 -3.99 8.41 0.88
C LYS A 30 -4.17 7.60 -0.41
N SER A 31 -4.34 8.24 -1.56
CA SER A 31 -4.43 7.56 -2.84
C SER A 31 -3.16 6.76 -3.15
N VAL A 32 -1.98 7.37 -2.99
CA VAL A 32 -0.68 6.70 -3.20
C VAL A 32 -0.50 5.53 -2.21
N ALA A 33 -0.87 5.71 -0.95
CA ALA A 33 -0.84 4.64 0.04
C ALA A 33 -1.78 3.47 -0.30
N GLY A 34 -2.97 3.76 -0.85
CA GLY A 34 -3.89 2.74 -1.36
C GLY A 34 -3.29 1.93 -2.50
N SER A 35 -2.65 2.59 -3.47
CA SER A 35 -1.93 1.92 -4.56
C SER A 35 -0.77 1.05 -4.06
N ALA A 36 -0.05 1.49 -3.04
CA ALA A 36 1.03 0.69 -2.44
C ALA A 36 0.49 -0.56 -1.73
N LEU A 37 -0.68 -0.48 -1.08
CA LEU A 37 -1.33 -1.62 -0.43
C LEU A 37 -1.91 -2.63 -1.40
N SER A 38 -2.51 -2.19 -2.51
CA SER A 38 -3.04 -3.12 -3.52
C SER A 38 -1.96 -3.98 -4.17
N GLN A 39 -0.72 -3.48 -4.18
CA GLN A 39 0.47 -4.19 -4.67
C GLN A 39 1.21 -4.96 -3.56
N ALA A 40 0.72 -4.96 -2.32
CA ALA A 40 1.37 -5.65 -1.21
C ALA A 40 1.12 -7.16 -1.25
N ARG A 41 2.14 -7.94 -0.83
CA ARG A 41 2.04 -9.40 -0.79
C ARG A 41 0.91 -9.82 0.17
N PRO A 42 -0.04 -10.67 -0.27
CA PRO A 42 -1.04 -11.22 0.63
C PRO A 42 -0.37 -12.07 1.71
N LYS A 43 -0.90 -12.00 2.94
CA LYS A 43 -0.47 -12.91 4.01
C LYS A 43 -0.89 -14.32 3.58
N LYS A 44 0.07 -15.20 3.29
CA LYS A 44 -0.21 -16.63 3.15
C LYS A 44 -0.84 -17.09 4.47
N LYS A 45 -2.06 -17.64 4.39
CA LYS A 45 -2.71 -18.32 5.50
C LYS A 45 -1.92 -19.55 5.87
#